data_AF-A0A094HEP1-F1
#
_entry.id   AF-A0A094HEP1-F1
#
_cell.length_a   1.000
_cell.length_b   1.000
_cell.length_c   1.000
_cell.angle_alpha   90.00
_cell.angle_beta   90.00
_cell.angle_gamma   90.00
#
_symmetry.space_group_name_H-M   'P 1'
#
loop_
_entity.id
_entity.type
_entity.pdbx_description
1 polymer ?
#
loop_
_entity_poly.entity_id
_entity_poly.type
_entity_poly.pdbx_seq_one_letter_code
_entity_poly.pdbx_strand_id
1 'polypeptide(L)'
;MAPSHSYIYILSLSLAIFSLLADAKVVTYDFNITWVRANPDGQFERATIGINNAWPLPIIEADVGDTVIVNVENGLGNATTSLHFHGLFQNGTTEMDGAIGVTQLTSRAPIGTTLTSAANTPTGFVPPS
;
A
#
# COMPACT_ATOMS: atom_id res chain seq x y z
N MET A 1 15.16 34.46 30.39
CA MET A 1 15.72 35.11 29.18
C MET A 1 14.73 34.83 28.06
N ALA A 2 13.97 35.83 27.60
CA ALA A 2 12.96 35.62 26.56
C ALA A 2 13.64 35.61 25.18
N PRO A 3 13.26 34.70 24.26
CA PRO A 3 13.83 34.68 22.92
C PRO A 3 13.51 35.99 22.18
N SER A 4 14.51 36.56 21.50
CA SER A 4 14.33 37.79 20.72
C SER A 4 13.35 37.56 19.56
N HIS A 5 12.52 38.56 19.23
CA HIS A 5 11.54 38.52 18.14
C HIS A 5 12.12 38.01 16.81
N SER A 6 13.37 38.36 16.49
CA SER A 6 14.09 37.89 15.30
C SER A 6 14.20 36.36 15.21
N TYR A 7 14.32 35.67 16.34
CA TYR A 7 14.42 34.20 16.40
C TYR A 7 13.08 33.53 16.07
N ILE A 8 11.97 34.18 16.43
CA ILE A 8 10.61 33.72 16.12
C ILE A 8 10.38 33.80 14.61
N TYR A 9 10.80 34.90 13.97
CA TYR A 9 10.67 35.06 12.51
C TYR A 9 11.54 34.08 11.71
N ILE A 10 12.76 33.80 12.18
CA ILE A 10 13.63 32.80 11.52
C ILE A 10 13.04 31.40 11.68
N LEU A 11 12.56 31.06 12.88
CA LEU A 11 11.94 29.76 13.13
C LEU A 11 10.67 29.58 12.29
N SER A 12 9.79 30.58 12.23
CA SER A 12 8.57 30.51 11.43
C SER A 12 8.84 30.43 9.92
N LEU A 13 9.84 31.16 9.42
CA LEU A 13 10.25 31.05 8.02
C LEU A 13 10.86 29.67 7.72
N SER A 14 11.71 29.14 8.61
CA SER A 14 12.29 27.81 8.45
C SER A 14 11.23 26.71 8.45
N LEU A 15 10.21 26.82 9.31
CA LEU A 15 9.11 25.87 9.37
C LEU A 15 8.24 25.95 8.11
N ALA A 16 7.94 27.16 7.62
CA ALA A 16 7.20 27.34 6.38
C ALA A 16 7.93 26.76 5.16
N ILE A 17 9.25 26.92 5.08
CA ILE A 17 10.08 26.30 4.03
C ILE A 17 10.05 24.78 4.17
N PHE A 18 10.17 24.23 5.38
CA PHE A 18 10.11 22.78 5.61
C PHE A 18 8.75 22.19 5.21
N SER A 19 7.64 22.88 5.49
CA SER A 19 6.30 22.46 5.09
C SER A 19 6.12 22.46 3.56
N LEU A 20 6.82 23.33 2.83
CA LEU A 20 6.81 23.36 1.37
C LEU A 20 7.64 22.23 0.73
N LEU A 21 8.53 21.60 1.50
CA LEU A 21 9.37 20.48 1.06
C LEU A 21 8.77 19.11 1.40
N ALA A 22 7.69 19.06 2.17
CA ALA A 22 6.95 17.83 2.43
C ALA A 22 6.10 17.49 1.20
N ASP A 23 6.48 16.44 0.47
CA ASP A 23 5.69 15.89 -0.64
C ASP A 23 5.03 14.58 -0.18
N ALA A 24 3.75 14.45 -0.46
CA ALA A 24 2.96 13.26 -0.20
C ALA A 24 2.06 13.03 -1.40
N LYS A 25 2.32 11.96 -2.13
CA LYS A 25 1.69 11.65 -3.40
C LYS A 25 0.58 10.61 -3.23
N VAL A 26 -0.40 10.65 -4.14
CA VAL A 26 -1.30 9.50 -4.35
C VAL A 26 -0.71 8.58 -5.40
N VAL A 27 -0.43 7.33 -5.03
CA VAL A 27 0.09 6.28 -5.91
C VAL A 27 -1.01 5.24 -6.13
N THR A 28 -1.41 5.05 -7.38
CA THR A 28 -2.54 4.17 -7.73
C THR A 28 -2.08 2.94 -8.50
N TYR A 29 -2.60 1.78 -8.12
CA TYR A 29 -2.40 0.50 -8.78
C TYR A 29 -3.75 -0.14 -9.12
N ASP A 30 -3.84 -0.74 -10.31
CA ASP A 30 -4.99 -1.54 -10.74
C ASP A 30 -4.58 -3.01 -10.83
N PHE A 31 -5.14 -3.83 -9.95
CA PHE A 31 -4.79 -5.25 -9.79
C PHE A 31 -5.95 -6.12 -10.24
N ASN A 32 -5.76 -6.88 -11.32
CA ASN A 32 -6.67 -7.96 -11.70
C ASN A 32 -6.09 -9.32 -11.28
N ILE A 33 -6.69 -9.92 -10.24
CA ILE A 33 -6.27 -11.19 -9.68
C ILE A 33 -6.76 -12.32 -10.59
N THR A 34 -5.83 -13.05 -11.20
CA THR A 34 -6.10 -14.00 -12.29
C THR A 34 -5.35 -15.31 -12.09
N TRP A 35 -5.82 -16.37 -12.73
CA TRP A 35 -5.06 -17.61 -12.85
C TRP A 35 -3.98 -17.47 -13.93
N VAL A 36 -2.75 -17.82 -13.60
CA VAL A 36 -1.62 -17.85 -14.53
C VAL A 36 -0.88 -19.18 -14.44
N ARG A 37 -0.23 -19.56 -15.54
CA ARG A 37 0.66 -20.73 -15.59
C ARG A 37 2.06 -20.28 -15.21
N ALA A 38 2.64 -20.90 -14.19
CA ALA A 38 4.01 -20.63 -13.76
C ALA A 38 4.67 -21.89 -13.21
N ASN A 39 6.01 -21.89 -13.15
CA ASN A 39 6.82 -22.97 -12.58
C ASN A 39 7.68 -22.44 -11.40
N PRO A 40 7.08 -22.12 -10.23
CA PRO A 40 7.80 -21.45 -9.16
C PRO A 40 8.88 -22.31 -8.48
N ASP A 41 8.77 -23.63 -8.55
CA ASP A 41 9.74 -24.57 -7.97
C ASP A 41 10.72 -25.15 -9.00
N GLY A 42 10.64 -24.71 -10.26
CA GLY A 42 11.51 -25.18 -11.34
C GLY A 42 11.18 -26.57 -11.87
N GLN A 43 10.19 -27.29 -11.32
CA GLN A 43 9.88 -28.66 -11.72
C GLN A 43 8.97 -28.74 -12.94
N PHE A 44 7.79 -28.12 -12.89
CA PHE A 44 6.84 -28.06 -14.01
C PHE A 44 5.84 -26.93 -13.82
N GLU A 45 5.24 -26.47 -14.92
CA GLU A 45 4.20 -25.45 -14.84
C GLU A 45 2.93 -25.95 -14.16
N ARG A 46 2.37 -25.10 -13.31
CA ARG A 46 1.09 -25.30 -12.62
C ARG A 46 0.25 -24.04 -12.65
N ALA A 47 -1.05 -24.19 -12.36
CA ALA A 47 -1.90 -23.02 -12.12
C ALA A 47 -1.45 -22.34 -10.83
N THR A 48 -1.30 -21.02 -10.89
CA THR A 48 -0.88 -20.14 -9.80
C THR A 48 -1.72 -18.88 -9.84
N ILE A 49 -1.81 -18.17 -8.70
CA ILE A 49 -2.51 -16.89 -8.64
C ILE A 49 -1.51 -15.81 -9.03
N GLY A 50 -1.85 -15.03 -10.06
CA GLY A 50 -1.11 -13.88 -10.54
C GLY A 50 -1.92 -12.59 -10.40
N ILE A 51 -1.25 -11.48 -10.69
CA ILE A 51 -1.89 -10.16 -10.81
C ILE A 51 -1.58 -9.66 -12.22
N ASN A 52 -2.60 -9.15 -12.92
CA ASN A 52 -2.50 -8.65 -14.28
C ASN A 52 -1.90 -9.69 -15.25
N ASN A 53 -2.32 -10.96 -15.12
CA ASN A 53 -1.81 -12.11 -15.88
C ASN A 53 -0.30 -12.34 -15.74
N ALA A 54 0.33 -11.82 -14.69
CA ALA A 54 1.78 -11.95 -14.46
C ALA A 54 2.11 -12.75 -13.19
N TRP A 55 3.24 -13.44 -13.27
CA TRP A 55 3.96 -14.06 -12.15
C TRP A 55 5.47 -13.88 -12.36
N PRO A 56 6.28 -13.48 -11.36
CA PRO A 56 5.91 -13.13 -9.99
C PRO A 56 4.95 -11.94 -9.88
N LEU A 57 4.37 -11.75 -8.70
CA LEU A 57 3.45 -10.63 -8.45
C LEU A 57 4.20 -9.28 -8.59
N PRO A 58 3.54 -8.23 -9.10
CA PRO A 58 4.11 -6.90 -9.18
C PRO A 58 4.40 -6.35 -7.78
N ILE A 59 5.43 -5.52 -7.69
CA ILE A 59 5.79 -4.81 -6.46
C ILE A 59 4.95 -3.54 -6.37
N ILE A 60 4.47 -3.23 -5.17
CA ILE A 60 3.93 -1.92 -4.82
C ILE A 60 5.09 -1.09 -4.27
N GLU A 61 5.38 0.03 -4.92
CA GLU A 61 6.40 0.99 -4.51
C GLU A 61 5.74 2.34 -4.21
N ALA A 62 6.08 2.94 -3.07
CA ALA A 62 5.57 4.22 -2.60
C ALA A 62 6.52 4.81 -1.55
N ASP A 63 6.50 6.14 -1.41
CA ASP A 63 7.31 6.84 -0.41
C ASP A 63 6.59 6.94 0.95
N VAL A 64 7.36 7.19 2.01
CA VAL A 64 6.76 7.43 3.33
C VAL A 64 5.94 8.72 3.29
N GLY A 65 4.65 8.59 3.57
CA GLY A 65 3.69 9.69 3.56
C GLY A 65 2.72 9.61 2.37
N ASP A 66 3.08 8.83 1.35
CA ASP A 66 2.21 8.60 0.19
C ASP A 66 0.94 7.85 0.57
N THR A 67 -0.13 8.18 -0.13
CA THR A 67 -1.38 7.43 -0.14
C THR A 67 -1.36 6.40 -1.26
N VAL A 68 -1.41 5.11 -0.92
CA VAL A 68 -1.47 4.04 -1.93
C VAL A 68 -2.89 3.53 -2.12
N ILE A 69 -3.43 3.71 -3.33
CA ILE A 69 -4.72 3.18 -3.75
C ILE A 69 -4.49 1.91 -4.58
N VAL A 70 -5.11 0.79 -4.22
CA VAL A 70 -5.06 -0.45 -5.01
C VAL A 70 -6.46 -0.90 -5.38
N ASN A 71 -6.87 -0.63 -6.62
CA ASN A 71 -8.15 -1.11 -7.13
C ASN A 71 -8.03 -2.60 -7.46
N VAL A 72 -8.86 -3.45 -6.85
CA VAL A 72 -8.73 -4.90 -6.97
C VAL A 72 -9.92 -5.50 -7.70
N GLU A 73 -9.65 -6.13 -8.84
CA GLU A 73 -10.62 -6.95 -9.54
C GLU A 73 -10.35 -8.44 -9.29
N ASN A 74 -11.41 -9.19 -8.96
CA ASN A 74 -11.33 -10.64 -8.85
C ASN A 74 -11.66 -11.29 -10.20
N GLY A 75 -10.63 -11.62 -10.97
CA GLY A 75 -10.72 -12.32 -12.26
C GLY A 75 -10.59 -13.85 -12.18
N LEU A 76 -10.59 -14.46 -10.98
CA LEU A 76 -10.36 -15.90 -10.81
C LEU A 76 -11.54 -16.76 -11.30
N GLY A 77 -12.77 -16.23 -11.30
CA GLY A 77 -13.99 -16.87 -11.81
C GLY A 77 -14.53 -18.04 -10.97
N ASN A 78 -13.66 -18.87 -10.40
CA ASN A 78 -14.01 -20.04 -9.58
C ASN A 78 -13.64 -19.91 -8.10
N ALA A 79 -13.03 -18.79 -7.69
CA ALA A 79 -12.57 -18.55 -6.32
C ALA A 79 -12.93 -17.14 -5.85
N THR A 80 -13.18 -16.99 -4.55
CA THR A 80 -13.24 -15.69 -3.90
C THR A 80 -11.86 -15.27 -3.43
N THR A 81 -11.65 -13.99 -3.18
CA THR A 81 -10.33 -13.47 -2.78
C THR A 81 -10.45 -12.27 -1.83
N SER A 82 -9.36 -11.97 -1.14
CA SER A 82 -9.08 -10.70 -0.47
C SER A 82 -7.59 -10.38 -0.59
N LEU A 83 -7.22 -9.13 -0.31
CA LEU A 83 -5.86 -8.65 -0.35
C LEU A 83 -5.49 -8.03 1.00
N HIS A 84 -4.45 -8.57 1.64
CA HIS A 84 -3.93 -8.07 2.91
C HIS A 84 -2.53 -7.45 2.70
N PHE A 85 -2.32 -6.27 3.27
CA PHE A 85 -1.06 -5.54 3.19
C PHE A 85 -0.25 -5.77 4.45
N HIS A 86 0.55 -6.83 4.41
CA HIS A 86 1.32 -7.26 5.57
C HIS A 86 2.22 -6.15 6.11
N GLY A 87 2.10 -5.87 7.41
CA GLY A 87 2.93 -4.89 8.12
C GLY A 87 2.39 -3.46 8.13
N LEU A 88 1.27 -3.16 7.46
CA LEU A 88 0.59 -1.86 7.61
C LEU A 88 -0.29 -1.87 8.86
N PHE A 89 -0.19 -0.83 9.70
CA PHE A 89 -0.98 -0.75 10.93
C PHE A 89 -2.47 -0.44 10.71
N GLN A 90 -2.85 0.11 9.56
CA GLN A 90 -4.24 0.46 9.23
C GLN A 90 -4.92 1.33 10.31
N ASN A 91 -4.19 2.27 10.90
CA ASN A 91 -4.70 3.12 11.98
C ASN A 91 -5.81 4.05 11.46
N GLY A 92 -7.04 3.86 11.92
CA GLY A 92 -8.21 4.58 11.43
C GLY A 92 -8.78 4.07 10.10
N THR A 93 -8.22 2.99 9.54
CA THR A 93 -8.63 2.37 8.25
C THR A 93 -8.70 0.85 8.34
N THR A 94 -9.06 0.29 9.50
CA THR A 94 -9.02 -1.15 9.78
C THR A 94 -9.86 -2.01 8.82
N GLU A 95 -10.95 -1.46 8.29
CA GLU A 95 -11.79 -2.07 7.25
C GLU A 95 -11.03 -2.39 5.95
N MET A 96 -9.89 -1.71 5.74
CA MET A 96 -9.02 -1.89 4.58
C MET A 96 -7.93 -2.94 4.80
N ASP A 97 -7.90 -3.65 5.93
CA ASP A 97 -6.82 -4.58 6.29
C ASP A 97 -6.79 -5.86 5.42
N GLY A 98 -7.91 -6.31 4.86
CA GLY A 98 -7.92 -7.52 4.02
C GLY A 98 -8.26 -8.83 4.74
N ALA A 99 -8.43 -8.79 6.06
CA ALA A 99 -8.73 -9.97 6.88
C ALA A 99 -10.18 -10.44 6.72
N ILE A 100 -10.38 -11.56 6.02
CA ILE A 100 -11.69 -12.17 5.80
C ILE A 100 -12.36 -12.57 7.11
N GLY A 101 -13.64 -12.21 7.23
CA GLY A 101 -14.47 -12.54 8.40
C GLY A 101 -14.21 -11.65 9.62
N VAL A 102 -13.24 -10.72 9.52
CA VAL A 102 -12.93 -9.73 10.56
C VAL A 102 -13.16 -8.33 10.04
N THR A 103 -12.42 -7.92 9.00
CA THR A 103 -12.46 -6.55 8.47
C THR A 103 -13.21 -6.47 7.15
N GLN A 104 -13.38 -7.59 6.44
CA GLN A 104 -14.12 -7.66 5.18
C GLN A 104 -14.68 -9.06 4.89
N LEU A 105 -15.68 -9.12 3.99
CA LEU A 105 -16.22 -10.38 3.47
C LEU A 105 -15.50 -10.77 2.18
N THR A 106 -15.51 -12.06 1.83
CA THR A 106 -14.94 -12.51 0.55
C THR A 106 -15.81 -12.01 -0.60
N SER A 107 -15.24 -11.34 -1.59
CA SER A 107 -16.01 -10.96 -2.77
C SER A 107 -15.77 -11.93 -3.94
N ARG A 108 -16.84 -12.15 -4.72
CA ARG A 108 -16.81 -12.79 -6.04
C ARG A 108 -16.82 -11.75 -7.18
N ALA A 109 -16.91 -10.45 -6.84
CA ALA A 109 -17.05 -9.31 -7.76
C ALA A 109 -15.96 -8.26 -7.49
N PRO A 110 -15.70 -7.30 -8.41
CA PRO A 110 -14.58 -6.35 -8.30
C PRO A 110 -14.67 -5.57 -6.99
N ILE A 111 -13.61 -5.63 -6.17
CA ILE A 111 -13.48 -4.82 -4.97
C ILE A 111 -12.81 -3.51 -5.38
N GLY A 112 -13.59 -2.45 -5.53
CA GLY A 112 -13.06 -1.09 -5.47
C GLY A 112 -12.48 -0.84 -4.08
N THR A 113 -11.26 -1.33 -3.84
CA THR A 113 -10.59 -1.25 -2.55
C THR A 113 -9.81 0.06 -2.54
N THR A 114 -10.44 1.16 -2.15
CA THR A 114 -9.69 2.42 -1.96
C THR A 114 -8.88 2.31 -0.68
N LEU A 115 -7.66 1.76 -0.78
CA LEU A 115 -6.72 1.79 0.33
C LEU A 115 -6.23 3.23 0.48
N THR A 116 -6.30 3.72 1.71
CA THR A 116 -5.61 4.93 2.12
C THR A 116 -4.56 4.48 3.10
N SER A 117 -3.36 4.13 2.62
CA SER A 117 -2.21 4.04 3.52
C SER A 117 -1.74 5.47 3.78
N ALA A 118 -2.06 6.07 4.93
CA ALA A 118 -1.15 7.07 5.46
C ALA A 118 0.00 6.26 6.07
N ALA A 119 1.20 6.36 5.50
CA ALA A 119 2.36 5.61 5.99
C ALA A 119 2.66 5.97 7.46
N ASN A 120 2.15 5.17 8.39
CA ASN A 120 2.73 5.02 9.70
C ASN A 120 3.56 3.74 9.67
N THR A 121 4.65 3.74 8.90
CA THR A 121 5.69 2.73 9.10
C THR A 121 6.36 3.04 10.45
N PRO A 122 6.55 2.06 11.34
CA PRO A 122 7.39 2.30 12.51
C PRO A 122 8.79 2.63 11.98
N THR A 123 9.29 3.80 12.35
CA THR A 123 10.67 4.22 12.11
C THR A 123 11.62 3.07 12.44
N GLY A 124 12.20 2.39 11.44
CA GLY A 124 13.10 1.27 11.75
C GLY A 124 13.49 0.28 10.66
N PHE A 125 13.05 0.42 9.40
CA PHE A 125 13.58 -0.47 8.34
C PHE A 125 14.88 0.12 7.77
N VAL A 126 16.02 -0.36 8.27
CA VAL A 126 17.33 -0.16 7.65
C VAL A 126 17.45 -1.17 6.50
N PRO A 127 17.63 -0.75 5.23
CA PRO A 127 17.87 -1.69 4.14
C PRO A 127 19.21 -2.42 4.35
N PRO A 128 19.33 -3.71 3.95
CA PRO A 128 20.61 -4.39 4.02
C PRO A 128 21.58 -3.80 2.99
N SER A 129 22.83 -3.68 3.42
CA SER A 129 24.02 -3.25 2.66
C SER A 129 24.28 -4.09 1.42
#